data_AF-A0A750GAT0-F1
#
_entry.id   AF-A0A750GAT0-F1
#
_cell.length_a   1.000
_cell.length_b   1.000
_cell.length_c   1.000
_cell.angle_alpha   90.00
_cell.angle_beta   90.00
_cell.angle_gamma   90.00
#
_symmetry.space_group_name_H-M   'P 1'
#
loop_
_entity.id
_entity.type
_entity.pdbx_description
1 polymer ?
#
loop_
_entity_poly.entity_id
_entity_poly.type
_entity_poly.pdbx_seq_one_letter_code
_entity_poly.pdbx_strand_id
1 'polypeptide(L)'
;GQCGINVRGRRSKKLKINYRTTEETRQFAVGLLTGVKVDNLDGETDSSNDYLSLLHGEKPMITYASDFKEEAATIIKQIQALLANDVRSQDICITARTKHAYERYASALNDAGIETYNLGQDSGDSDQRPGVRMATMHRIKGLEFQYVFLAGINDGVVPEVKAISSDDPVEQRDALFNERALLHVAATRAVKGLFVSSYGVPSTLLTVH
;
A
#
# COMPACT_ATOMS: atom_id res chain seq x y z
N GLY A 1 -28.95 -46.05 -12.14
CA GLY A 1 -28.79 -44.85 -11.30
C GLY A 1 -27.45 -44.22 -11.60
N GLN A 2 -27.44 -43.03 -12.18
CA GLN A 2 -26.27 -42.17 -12.32
C GLN A 2 -26.77 -40.74 -12.17
N CYS A 3 -26.37 -40.06 -11.10
CA CYS A 3 -26.74 -38.68 -10.82
C CYS A 3 -25.72 -37.78 -11.54
N GLY A 4 -26.11 -37.25 -12.70
CA GLY A 4 -25.35 -36.22 -13.41
C GLY A 4 -25.52 -34.87 -12.74
N ILE A 5 -24.64 -34.51 -11.82
CA ILE A 5 -24.56 -33.16 -11.28
C ILE A 5 -23.86 -32.26 -12.30
N ASN A 6 -24.66 -31.58 -13.11
CA ASN A 6 -24.23 -30.51 -14.00
C ASN A 6 -23.98 -29.25 -13.16
N VAL A 7 -22.75 -29.04 -12.70
CA VAL A 7 -22.37 -27.83 -11.95
C VAL A 7 -22.22 -26.66 -12.94
N ARG A 8 -23.34 -26.02 -13.29
CA ARG A 8 -23.33 -24.73 -14.00
C ARG A 8 -22.79 -23.65 -13.06
N GLY A 9 -21.59 -23.14 -13.34
CA GLY A 9 -20.98 -22.01 -12.64
C GLY A 9 -21.92 -20.81 -12.58
N ARG A 10 -22.49 -20.55 -11.41
CA ARG A 10 -23.26 -19.34 -11.15
C ARG A 10 -22.28 -18.20 -10.89
N ARG A 11 -22.18 -17.30 -11.89
CA ARG A 11 -21.82 -15.87 -11.81
C ARG A 11 -21.27 -15.41 -10.45
N SER A 12 -19.97 -15.15 -10.36
CA SER A 12 -19.45 -14.20 -9.39
C SER A 12 -19.97 -12.81 -9.78
N LYS A 13 -21.00 -12.34 -9.07
CA LYS A 13 -21.51 -10.98 -9.22
C LYS A 13 -20.46 -10.06 -8.58
N LYS A 14 -19.57 -9.49 -9.40
CA LYS A 14 -18.52 -8.56 -8.94
C LYS A 14 -19.23 -7.42 -8.19
N LEU A 15 -18.92 -7.24 -6.91
CA LEU A 15 -19.53 -6.20 -6.08
C LEU A 15 -19.06 -4.84 -6.60
N LYS A 16 -20.02 -4.04 -7.07
CA LYS A 16 -19.84 -2.79 -7.85
C LYS A 16 -19.62 -1.55 -6.99
N ILE A 17 -19.58 -1.68 -5.66
CA ILE A 17 -19.45 -0.55 -4.75
C ILE A 17 -18.33 -0.86 -3.78
N ASN A 18 -17.29 -0.02 -3.80
CA ASN A 18 -16.15 -0.16 -2.92
C ASN A 18 -16.32 0.86 -1.78
N TYR A 19 -16.72 0.41 -0.60
CA TYR A 19 -16.93 1.27 0.59
C TYR A 19 -15.66 1.38 1.46
N ARG A 20 -14.51 0.92 0.97
CA ARG A 20 -13.38 0.53 1.83
C ARG A 20 -12.22 1.52 1.80
N THR A 21 -12.10 2.31 0.73
CA THR A 21 -10.99 3.22 0.47
C THR A 21 -11.52 4.49 -0.17
N THR A 22 -10.90 5.63 0.12
CA THR A 22 -11.29 6.92 -0.46
C THR A 22 -11.14 6.92 -1.98
N GLU A 23 -11.98 7.67 -2.71
CA GLU A 23 -11.83 7.83 -4.17
C GLU A 23 -10.44 8.34 -4.54
N GLU A 24 -9.86 9.25 -3.76
CA GLU A 24 -8.54 9.84 -4.01
C GLU A 24 -7.42 8.80 -3.88
N THR A 25 -7.49 7.93 -2.87
CA THR A 25 -6.55 6.81 -2.69
C THR A 25 -6.74 5.77 -3.79
N ARG A 26 -7.99 5.50 -4.20
CA ARG A 26 -8.30 4.58 -5.29
C ARG A 26 -7.71 5.07 -6.62
N GLN A 27 -7.93 6.34 -6.96
CA GLN A 27 -7.41 6.95 -8.18
C GLN A 27 -5.88 6.89 -8.21
N PHE A 28 -5.22 7.25 -7.11
CA PHE A 28 -3.78 7.11 -6.96
C PHE A 28 -3.31 5.67 -7.17
N ALA A 29 -3.94 4.70 -6.50
CA ALA A 29 -3.55 3.30 -6.63
C ALA A 29 -3.77 2.76 -8.05
N VAL A 30 -4.84 3.17 -8.74
CA VAL A 30 -5.07 2.81 -10.15
C VAL A 30 -3.98 3.37 -11.05
N GLY A 31 -3.58 4.64 -10.85
CA GLY A 31 -2.48 5.26 -11.59
C GLY A 31 -1.14 4.52 -11.41
N LEU A 32 -0.86 4.00 -10.20
CA LEU A 32 0.31 3.14 -9.97
C LEU A 32 0.27 1.84 -10.77
N LEU A 33 -0.91 1.26 -10.98
CA LEU A 33 -1.08 0.00 -11.71
C LEU A 33 -0.95 0.20 -13.22
N THR A 34 -1.59 1.23 -13.77
CA THR A 34 -1.61 1.52 -15.21
C THR A 34 -0.35 2.25 -15.69
N GLY A 35 0.37 2.91 -14.77
CA GLY A 35 1.51 3.77 -15.10
C GLY A 35 1.11 5.12 -15.68
N VAL A 36 -0.17 5.54 -15.52
CA VAL A 36 -0.73 6.79 -16.06
C VAL A 36 -1.01 7.79 -14.93
N LYS A 37 -0.64 9.07 -15.14
CA LYS A 37 -0.80 10.14 -14.13
C LYS A 37 -2.25 10.25 -13.66
N VAL A 38 -2.41 10.45 -12.35
CA VAL A 38 -3.72 10.69 -11.71
C VAL A 38 -4.43 11.91 -12.32
N ASP A 39 -3.68 12.96 -12.67
CA ASP A 39 -4.23 14.17 -13.30
C ASP A 39 -4.64 13.97 -14.77
N ASN A 40 -4.16 12.92 -15.44
CA ASN A 40 -4.55 12.56 -16.81
C ASN A 40 -5.71 11.55 -16.83
N LEU A 41 -6.15 11.07 -15.67
CA LEU A 41 -7.46 10.44 -15.51
C LEU A 41 -8.51 11.56 -15.39
N ASP A 42 -8.52 12.45 -16.39
CA ASP A 42 -9.68 13.29 -16.64
C ASP A 42 -10.87 12.35 -16.74
N GLY A 43 -11.99 12.75 -16.15
CA GLY A 43 -13.22 11.95 -16.01
C GLY A 43 -13.90 11.55 -17.34
N GLU A 44 -13.15 11.35 -18.43
CA GLU A 44 -13.54 10.48 -19.53
C GLU A 44 -13.79 9.09 -18.97
N THR A 45 -15.07 8.94 -18.67
CA THR A 45 -15.72 7.74 -18.26
C THR A 45 -15.48 6.71 -19.35
N ASP A 46 -14.46 5.87 -19.16
CA ASP A 46 -14.42 4.58 -19.83
C ASP A 46 -15.82 4.00 -19.71
N SER A 47 -16.39 3.57 -20.83
CA SER A 47 -17.74 3.00 -20.93
C SER A 47 -17.82 1.60 -20.30
N SER A 48 -17.19 1.45 -19.13
CA SER A 48 -17.27 0.40 -18.11
C SER A 48 -17.56 1.02 -16.73
N ASN A 49 -18.36 2.09 -16.71
CA ASN A 49 -18.77 2.87 -15.54
C ASN A 49 -19.69 2.07 -14.60
N ASP A 50 -19.11 1.36 -13.64
CA ASP A 50 -19.89 0.65 -12.62
C ASP A 50 -19.14 0.47 -11.29
N TYR A 51 -18.16 1.33 -10.97
CA TYR A 51 -17.47 1.36 -9.67
C TYR A 51 -17.48 2.77 -9.07
N LEU A 52 -18.39 3.00 -8.12
CA LEU A 52 -18.47 4.24 -7.34
C LEU A 52 -17.97 3.92 -5.92
N SER A 53 -16.87 4.54 -5.44
CA SER A 53 -16.66 4.69 -4.00
C SER A 53 -17.46 5.90 -3.53
N LEU A 54 -18.13 5.73 -2.39
CA LEU A 54 -18.96 6.76 -1.76
C LEU A 54 -18.19 7.50 -0.64
N LEU A 55 -16.91 7.15 -0.42
CA LEU A 55 -16.03 7.79 0.55
C LEU A 55 -15.08 8.75 -0.17
N HIS A 56 -15.17 10.03 0.18
CA HIS A 56 -14.17 11.05 -0.15
C HIS A 56 -13.31 11.31 1.08
N GLY A 57 -12.01 11.51 0.88
CA GLY A 57 -11.08 11.82 1.96
C GLY A 57 -9.88 12.61 1.48
N GLU A 58 -8.83 12.63 2.30
CA GLU A 58 -7.61 13.34 1.95
C GLU A 58 -6.89 12.66 0.78
N LYS A 59 -6.31 13.47 -0.10
CA LYS A 59 -5.43 12.96 -1.16
C LYS A 59 -4.22 12.27 -0.52
N PRO A 60 -3.72 11.17 -1.11
CA PRO A 60 -2.48 10.56 -0.65
C PRO A 60 -1.35 11.59 -0.55
N MET A 61 -0.66 11.62 0.58
CA MET A 61 0.45 12.52 0.79
C MET A 61 1.75 11.86 0.35
N ILE A 62 2.39 12.44 -0.66
CA ILE A 62 3.67 11.96 -1.19
C ILE A 62 4.77 12.87 -0.66
N THR A 63 5.79 12.27 -0.04
CA THR A 63 6.92 13.00 0.54
C THR A 63 8.24 12.44 0.02
N TYR A 64 9.22 13.33 -0.12
CA TYR A 64 10.55 13.02 -0.58
C TYR A 64 11.55 13.55 0.44
N ALA A 65 12.51 12.71 0.81
CA ALA A 65 13.59 13.05 1.73
C ALA A 65 14.96 12.88 1.05
N SER A 66 15.99 13.53 1.58
CA SER A 66 17.36 13.36 1.08
C SER A 66 17.97 12.02 1.49
N ASP A 67 17.68 11.57 2.71
CA ASP A 67 18.19 10.32 3.28
C ASP A 67 17.15 9.58 4.15
N PHE A 68 17.52 8.37 4.59
CA PHE A 68 16.66 7.55 5.43
C PHE A 68 16.32 8.21 6.77
N LYS A 69 17.25 8.96 7.36
CA LYS A 69 17.04 9.57 8.69
C LYS A 69 15.98 10.66 8.59
N GLU A 70 16.04 11.48 7.54
CA GLU A 70 15.04 12.51 7.26
C GLU A 70 13.67 11.91 6.93
N GLU A 71 13.62 10.85 6.12
CA GLU A 71 12.36 10.15 5.84
C GLU A 71 11.75 9.57 7.12
N ALA A 72 12.55 8.85 7.91
CA ALA A 72 12.09 8.26 9.17
C ALA A 72 11.59 9.34 10.14
N ALA A 73 12.30 10.46 10.26
CA ALA A 73 11.85 11.59 11.09
C ALA A 73 10.52 12.18 10.61
N THR A 74 10.31 12.25 9.28
CA THR A 74 9.05 12.70 8.69
C THR A 74 7.90 11.74 9.01
N ILE A 75 8.12 10.44 8.83
CA ILE A 75 7.13 9.39 9.19
C ILE A 75 6.80 9.46 10.68
N ILE A 76 7.80 9.54 11.55
CA ILE A 76 7.62 9.64 13.01
C ILE A 76 6.77 10.85 13.36
N LYS A 77 7.08 12.03 12.78
CA LYS A 77 6.31 13.25 13.00
C LYS A 77 4.85 13.11 12.58
N GLN A 78 4.60 12.49 11.42
CA GLN A 78 3.25 12.25 10.92
C GLN A 78 2.47 11.28 11.82
N ILE A 79 3.11 10.20 12.28
CA ILE A 79 2.49 9.25 13.20
C ILE A 79 2.18 9.92 14.53
N GLN A 80 3.11 10.68 15.11
CA GLN A 80 2.87 11.43 16.35
C GLN A 80 1.69 12.40 16.22
N ALA A 81 1.56 13.07 15.07
CA ALA A 81 0.41 13.93 14.79
C ALA A 81 -0.90 13.15 14.73
N LEU A 82 -0.92 11.95 14.14
CA LEU A 82 -2.10 11.07 14.13
C LEU A 82 -2.45 10.63 15.56
N LEU A 83 -1.47 10.18 16.35
CA LEU A 83 -1.68 9.77 17.74
C LEU A 83 -2.20 10.92 18.61
N ALA A 84 -1.71 12.14 18.40
CA ALA A 84 -2.19 13.34 19.08
C ALA A 84 -3.65 13.70 18.73
N ASN A 85 -4.15 13.23 17.58
CA ASN A 85 -5.54 13.37 17.14
C ASN A 85 -6.39 12.12 17.46
N ASP A 86 -6.06 11.41 18.54
CA ASP A 86 -6.80 10.25 19.07
C ASP A 86 -6.89 9.04 18.11
N VAL A 87 -5.99 8.97 17.13
CA VAL A 87 -5.84 7.77 16.31
C VAL A 87 -5.13 6.70 17.14
N ARG A 88 -5.72 5.51 17.25
CA ARG A 88 -5.10 4.40 17.96
C ARG A 88 -3.88 3.91 17.17
N SER A 89 -2.78 3.61 17.85
CA SER A 89 -1.55 3.11 17.20
C SER A 89 -1.77 1.84 16.38
N GLN A 90 -2.67 0.95 16.83
CA GLN A 90 -3.07 -0.26 16.09
C GLN A 90 -3.82 -0.01 14.76
N ASP A 91 -4.37 1.19 14.57
CA ASP A 91 -5.04 1.59 13.33
C ASP A 91 -4.06 2.17 12.28
N ILE A 92 -2.78 2.26 12.62
CA ILE A 92 -1.69 2.75 11.77
C ILE A 92 -0.82 1.57 11.34
N CYS A 93 -0.52 1.49 10.05
CA CYS A 93 0.41 0.48 9.52
C CYS A 93 1.50 1.11 8.68
N ILE A 94 2.74 0.68 8.92
CA ILE A 94 3.88 0.97 8.06
C ILE A 94 4.20 -0.27 7.26
N THR A 95 4.37 -0.06 5.96
CA THR A 95 4.77 -1.11 5.05
C THR A 95 5.94 -0.72 4.18
N ALA A 96 6.84 -1.69 4.01
CA ALA A 96 8.03 -1.58 3.17
C ALA A 96 8.15 -2.83 2.29
N ARG A 97 8.93 -2.73 1.21
CA ARG A 97 9.03 -3.81 0.21
C ARG A 97 9.74 -5.06 0.75
N THR A 98 10.76 -4.89 1.59
CA THR A 98 11.59 -5.99 2.10
C THR A 98 11.60 -6.01 3.62
N LYS A 99 11.89 -7.19 4.20
CA LYS A 99 12.01 -7.36 5.67
C LYS A 99 13.14 -6.50 6.26
N HIS A 100 14.25 -6.35 5.54
CA HIS A 100 15.35 -5.50 5.98
C HIS A 100 14.97 -4.02 6.04
N ALA A 101 14.28 -3.49 5.01
CA ALA A 101 13.80 -2.11 5.03
C ALA A 101 12.80 -1.89 6.18
N TYR A 102 11.87 -2.82 6.32
CA TYR A 102 10.90 -2.88 7.41
C TYR A 102 11.56 -2.82 8.80
N GLU A 103 12.61 -3.61 9.06
CA GLU A 103 13.28 -3.68 10.36
C GLU A 103 13.96 -2.36 10.72
N ARG A 104 14.48 -1.64 9.72
CA ARG A 104 15.07 -0.31 9.92
C ARG A 104 14.02 0.72 10.37
N TYR A 105 12.83 0.74 9.76
CA TYR A 105 11.75 1.63 10.21
C TYR A 105 11.26 1.24 11.60
N ALA A 106 11.12 -0.06 11.89
CA ALA A 106 10.75 -0.53 13.21
C ALA A 106 11.75 -0.05 14.27
N SER A 107 13.06 -0.18 14.03
CA SER A 107 14.09 0.34 14.94
C SER A 107 13.94 1.85 15.15
N ALA A 108 13.81 2.63 14.08
CA ALA A 108 13.70 4.09 14.17
C ALA A 108 12.47 4.56 14.98
N LEU A 109 11.34 3.85 14.88
CA LEU A 109 10.14 4.13 15.67
C LEU A 109 10.34 3.80 17.14
N ASN A 110 10.91 2.63 17.44
CA ASN A 110 11.19 2.23 18.81
C ASN A 110 12.19 3.19 19.48
N ASP A 111 13.23 3.63 18.75
CA ASP A 111 14.19 4.64 19.22
C ASP A 111 13.52 5.99 19.51
N ALA A 112 12.42 6.30 18.82
CA ALA A 112 11.59 7.48 19.05
C ALA A 112 10.47 7.26 20.10
N GLY A 113 10.45 6.10 20.78
CA GLY A 113 9.47 5.76 21.81
C GLY A 113 8.10 5.34 21.27
N ILE A 114 7.99 5.02 19.98
CA ILE A 114 6.76 4.52 19.36
C ILE A 114 6.84 2.99 19.31
N GLU A 115 6.02 2.33 20.12
CA GLU A 115 5.92 0.88 20.14
C GLU A 115 5.45 0.34 18.78
N THR A 116 6.09 -0.73 18.30
CA THR A 116 5.77 -1.37 17.02
C THR A 116 5.35 -2.82 17.21
N TYR A 117 4.43 -3.30 16.38
CA TYR A 117 3.96 -4.68 16.40
C TYR A 117 4.07 -5.34 15.02
N ASN A 118 4.79 -6.47 14.97
CA ASN A 118 5.08 -7.20 13.74
C ASN A 118 3.95 -8.14 13.32
N LEU A 119 3.36 -7.91 12.15
CA LEU A 119 2.29 -8.76 11.63
C LEU A 119 2.83 -10.10 11.12
N GLY A 120 2.23 -11.20 11.60
CA GLY A 120 2.49 -12.57 11.16
C GLY A 120 3.52 -13.36 11.98
N GLN A 121 3.95 -12.88 13.15
CA GLN A 121 4.76 -13.67 14.10
C GLN A 121 3.97 -14.18 15.32
N ASP A 122 2.84 -13.57 15.67
CA ASP A 122 2.03 -13.94 16.84
C ASP A 122 0.56 -14.17 16.45
N SER A 123 0.03 -15.35 16.76
CA SER A 123 -1.29 -15.84 16.34
C SER A 123 -2.42 -15.58 17.35
N GLY A 124 -2.29 -14.60 18.25
CA GLY A 124 -3.27 -14.34 19.31
C GLY A 124 -3.56 -12.85 19.51
N ASP A 125 -4.85 -12.48 19.46
CA ASP A 125 -5.42 -11.14 19.69
C ASP A 125 -4.58 -9.97 19.17
N SER A 126 -4.08 -10.10 17.93
CA SER A 126 -3.24 -9.10 17.28
C SER A 126 -3.94 -7.76 17.09
N ASP A 127 -5.27 -7.70 17.09
CA ASP A 127 -6.02 -6.47 16.84
C ASP A 127 -6.15 -5.57 18.08
N GLN A 128 -5.92 -6.09 19.29
CA GLN A 128 -6.09 -5.34 20.53
C GLN A 128 -4.78 -4.87 21.17
N ARG A 129 -3.64 -5.39 20.71
CA ARG A 129 -2.34 -4.97 21.25
C ARG A 129 -2.01 -3.54 20.80
N PRO A 130 -1.60 -2.64 21.71
CA PRO A 130 -1.03 -1.36 21.32
C PRO A 130 0.19 -1.51 20.39
N GLY A 131 0.46 -0.47 19.61
CA GLY A 131 1.67 -0.36 18.78
C GLY A 131 1.37 -0.19 17.30
N VAL A 132 2.21 0.57 16.61
CA VAL A 132 2.12 0.75 15.16
C VAL A 132 2.32 -0.59 14.48
N ARG A 133 1.41 -0.95 13.58
CA ARG A 133 1.49 -2.22 12.86
C ARG A 133 2.58 -2.14 11.81
N MET A 134 3.38 -3.20 11.74
CA MET A 134 4.45 -3.30 10.78
C MET A 134 4.13 -4.49 9.87
N ALA A 135 4.16 -4.30 8.55
CA ALA A 135 4.10 -5.40 7.57
C ALA A 135 4.99 -5.17 6.34
N THR A 136 5.54 -6.24 5.74
CA THR A 136 6.02 -6.14 4.35
C THR A 136 4.84 -5.98 3.39
N MET A 137 5.04 -5.42 2.19
CA MET A 137 3.96 -5.25 1.19
C MET A 137 3.24 -6.56 0.84
N HIS A 138 3.90 -7.72 0.89
CA HIS A 138 3.25 -9.01 0.67
C HIS A 138 2.33 -9.43 1.83
N ARG A 139 2.66 -9.04 3.07
CA ARG A 139 1.97 -9.44 4.30
C ARG A 139 0.77 -8.56 4.63
N ILE A 140 0.74 -7.32 4.13
CA ILE A 140 -0.40 -6.44 4.33
C ILE A 140 -1.64 -6.87 3.53
N LYS A 141 -1.47 -7.78 2.56
CA LYS A 141 -2.58 -8.30 1.74
C LYS A 141 -3.65 -8.94 2.63
N GLY A 142 -4.89 -8.48 2.48
CA GLY A 142 -6.04 -8.97 3.24
C GLY A 142 -6.25 -8.26 4.59
N LEU A 143 -5.31 -7.44 5.04
CA LEU A 143 -5.40 -6.60 6.24
C LEU A 143 -5.66 -5.15 5.84
N GLU A 144 -6.28 -4.37 6.73
CA GLU A 144 -6.54 -2.96 6.49
C GLU A 144 -6.37 -2.11 7.73
N PHE A 145 -6.04 -0.85 7.48
CA PHE A 145 -5.69 0.11 8.51
C PHE A 145 -6.28 1.47 8.15
N GLN A 146 -6.61 2.26 9.16
CA GLN A 146 -7.10 3.62 8.93
C GLN A 146 -6.05 4.44 8.19
N TYR A 147 -4.78 4.29 8.58
CA TYR A 147 -3.67 4.97 7.96
C TYR A 147 -2.57 3.99 7.55
N VAL A 148 -2.10 4.10 6.31
CA VAL A 148 -1.00 3.28 5.79
C VAL A 148 0.14 4.17 5.31
N PHE A 149 1.35 3.81 5.71
CA PHE A 149 2.60 4.42 5.26
C PHE A 149 3.33 3.44 4.35
N LEU A 150 3.42 3.76 3.06
CA LEU A 150 4.29 3.09 2.10
C LEU A 150 5.68 3.73 2.19
N ALA A 151 6.58 3.12 2.95
CA ALA A 151 7.89 3.68 3.27
C ALA A 151 9.00 3.10 2.38
N GLY A 152 9.98 3.94 2.04
CA GLY A 152 11.17 3.54 1.29
C GLY A 152 10.86 3.15 -0.16
N ILE A 153 9.96 3.87 -0.81
CA ILE A 153 9.59 3.65 -2.21
C ILE A 153 10.65 4.27 -3.14
N ASN A 154 11.86 3.73 -3.03
CA ASN A 154 13.06 4.25 -3.68
C ASN A 154 13.39 3.44 -4.93
N ASP A 155 14.19 4.04 -5.82
CA ASP A 155 14.81 3.33 -6.93
C ASP A 155 15.67 2.17 -6.42
N GLY A 156 15.60 1.04 -7.14
CA GLY A 156 16.25 -0.22 -6.76
C GLY A 156 15.63 -0.96 -5.55
N VAL A 157 14.72 -0.33 -4.80
CA VAL A 157 13.96 -0.99 -3.72
C VAL A 157 12.56 -1.37 -4.22
N VAL A 158 11.91 -0.46 -4.93
CA VAL A 158 10.61 -0.65 -5.57
C VAL A 158 10.73 -0.14 -7.00
N PRO A 159 10.68 -0.98 -8.04
CA PRO A 159 10.64 -2.44 -7.99
C PRO A 159 11.91 -3.02 -7.35
N GLU A 160 11.79 -4.18 -6.70
CA GLU A 160 12.97 -4.88 -6.19
C GLU A 160 13.84 -5.36 -7.37
N VAL A 161 15.11 -4.95 -7.45
CA VAL A 161 16.01 -5.28 -8.57
C VAL A 161 16.04 -6.77 -8.88
N LYS A 162 16.11 -7.61 -7.84
CA LYS A 162 16.13 -9.08 -7.98
C LYS A 162 14.83 -9.65 -8.56
N ALA A 163 13.70 -8.99 -8.34
CA ALA A 163 12.42 -9.44 -8.87
C ALA A 163 12.31 -9.19 -10.37
N ILE A 164 13.01 -8.18 -10.90
CA ILE A 164 12.92 -7.74 -12.30
C ILE A 164 14.17 -8.06 -13.15
N SER A 165 15.10 -8.87 -12.65
CA SER A 165 16.41 -9.11 -13.27
C SER A 165 16.43 -10.22 -14.33
N SER A 166 15.31 -10.53 -14.98
CA SER A 166 15.28 -11.53 -16.07
C SER A 166 15.78 -10.92 -17.38
N ASP A 167 16.53 -11.70 -18.15
CA ASP A 167 16.96 -11.37 -19.53
C ASP A 167 15.85 -11.59 -20.56
N ASP A 168 14.78 -12.31 -20.20
CA ASP A 168 13.60 -12.48 -21.05
C ASP A 168 12.69 -11.23 -20.97
N PRO A 169 12.43 -10.53 -22.09
CA PRO A 169 11.61 -9.32 -22.09
C PRO A 169 10.17 -9.53 -21.61
N VAL A 170 9.60 -10.73 -21.82
CA VAL A 170 8.24 -11.08 -21.37
C VAL A 170 8.24 -11.25 -19.85
N GLU A 171 9.20 -12.00 -19.31
CA GLU A 171 9.33 -12.19 -17.86
C GLU A 171 9.61 -10.87 -17.14
N GLN A 172 10.47 -10.02 -17.70
CA GLN A 172 10.76 -8.70 -17.14
C GLN A 172 9.50 -7.82 -17.08
N ARG A 173 8.71 -7.78 -18.15
CA ARG A 173 7.45 -7.00 -18.18
C ARG A 173 6.46 -7.54 -17.15
N ASP A 174 6.31 -8.85 -17.06
CA ASP A 174 5.37 -9.48 -16.13
C ASP A 174 5.83 -9.27 -14.67
N ALA A 175 7.14 -9.31 -14.39
CA ALA A 175 7.71 -8.98 -13.09
C ALA A 175 7.46 -7.52 -12.70
N LEU A 176 7.65 -6.57 -13.63
CA LEU A 176 7.36 -5.16 -13.40
C LEU A 176 5.86 -4.93 -13.14
N PHE A 177 4.99 -5.61 -13.88
CA PHE A 177 3.55 -5.58 -13.62
C PHE A 177 3.22 -6.11 -12.22
N ASN A 178 3.86 -7.19 -11.77
CA ASN A 178 3.67 -7.73 -10.44
C ASN A 178 4.13 -6.75 -9.33
N GLU A 179 5.22 -6.01 -9.54
CA GLU A 179 5.67 -4.96 -8.60
C GLU A 179 4.67 -3.79 -8.54
N ARG A 180 4.13 -3.35 -9.68
CA ARG A 180 3.04 -2.35 -9.72
C ARG A 180 1.79 -2.84 -9.00
N ALA A 181 1.40 -4.10 -9.24
CA ALA A 181 0.27 -4.73 -8.58
C ALA A 181 0.49 -4.84 -7.06
N LEU A 182 1.70 -5.15 -6.62
CA LEU A 182 2.06 -5.20 -5.20
C LEU A 182 1.91 -3.83 -4.54
N LEU A 183 2.44 -2.77 -5.16
CA LEU A 183 2.33 -1.41 -4.67
C LEU A 183 0.87 -0.93 -4.64
N HIS A 184 0.09 -1.23 -5.69
CA HIS A 184 -1.35 -0.99 -5.76
C HIS A 184 -2.10 -1.69 -4.61
N VAL A 185 -1.83 -2.97 -4.39
CA VAL A 185 -2.47 -3.75 -3.32
C VAL A 185 -2.15 -3.16 -1.96
N ALA A 186 -0.90 -2.75 -1.71
CA ALA A 186 -0.48 -2.11 -0.48
C ALA A 186 -1.17 -0.74 -0.27
N ALA A 187 -1.22 0.10 -1.31
CA ALA A 187 -1.88 1.41 -1.27
C ALA A 187 -3.39 1.29 -0.93
N THR A 188 -4.08 0.32 -1.54
CA THR A 188 -5.51 0.07 -1.30
C THR A 188 -5.82 -0.59 0.05
N ARG A 189 -4.82 -0.78 0.94
CA ARG A 189 -5.07 -1.19 2.33
C ARG A 189 -5.37 0.00 3.26
N ALA A 190 -5.17 1.23 2.78
CA ALA A 190 -5.54 2.44 3.49
C ALA A 190 -7.05 2.69 3.40
N VAL A 191 -7.67 2.98 4.54
CA VAL A 191 -9.10 3.32 4.63
C VAL A 191 -9.31 4.84 4.63
N LYS A 192 -8.57 5.57 5.48
CA LYS A 192 -8.73 7.03 5.67
C LYS A 192 -7.60 7.85 5.06
N GLY A 193 -6.35 7.43 5.22
CA GLY A 193 -5.20 8.18 4.72
C GLY A 193 -4.05 7.30 4.25
N LEU A 194 -3.47 7.68 3.12
CA LEU A 194 -2.31 7.03 2.52
C LEU A 194 -1.14 8.00 2.52
N PHE A 195 -0.02 7.55 3.07
CA PHE A 195 1.25 8.26 3.09
C PHE A 195 2.24 7.47 2.26
N VAL A 196 2.91 8.13 1.33
CA VAL A 196 3.91 7.50 0.45
C VAL A 196 5.19 8.29 0.60
N SER A 197 6.28 7.62 0.97
CA SER A 197 7.55 8.28 1.18
C SER A 197 8.68 7.56 0.45
N SER A 198 9.67 8.35 0.06
CA SER A 198 10.92 7.86 -0.49
C SER A 198 12.07 8.77 -0.05
N TYR A 199 13.30 8.25 -0.16
CA TYR A 199 14.52 9.00 0.11
C TYR A 199 15.59 8.73 -0.92
N GLY A 200 16.50 9.70 -1.09
CA GLY A 200 17.54 9.62 -2.10
C GLY A 200 16.92 9.69 -3.50
N VAL A 201 17.01 8.60 -4.27
CA VAL A 201 16.41 8.52 -5.61
C VAL A 201 15.03 7.86 -5.49
N PRO A 202 13.94 8.57 -5.83
CA PRO A 202 12.59 7.99 -5.80
C PRO A 202 12.41 6.88 -6.82
N SER A 203 11.49 5.95 -6.52
CA SER A 203 11.09 4.91 -7.46
C SER A 203 10.53 5.52 -8.76
N THR A 204 10.91 4.93 -9.88
CA THR A 204 10.29 5.18 -11.19
C THR A 204 8.79 4.84 -11.20
N LEU A 205 8.32 3.97 -10.29
CA LEU A 205 6.89 3.64 -10.16
C LEU A 205 6.07 4.76 -9.51
N LEU A 206 6.70 5.68 -8.76
CA LEU A 206 6.05 6.90 -8.26
C LEU A 206 6.05 8.02 -9.29
N THR A 207 7.02 8.00 -10.21
CA THR A 207 7.12 8.97 -11.29
C THR A 207 6.16 8.54 -12.39
N VAL A 208 4.92 8.92 -12.21
CA VAL A 208 3.91 8.75 -13.25
C VAL A 208 4.25 9.75 -14.37
N HIS A 209 4.32 9.31 -15.62
CA HIS A 209 4.61 10.18 -16.77
C HIS A 209 3.33 10.79 -17.35
#